data_AF-A0AAT9IXQ7-F1
#
_entry.id   AF-A0AAT9IXQ7-F1
#
_cell.length_a   1.000
_cell.length_b   1.000
_cell.length_c   1.000
_cell.angle_alpha   90.00
_cell.angle_beta   90.00
_cell.angle_gamma   90.00
#
_symmetry.space_group_name_H-M   'P 1'
#
loop_
_entity.id
_entity.type
_entity.pdbx_description
1 polymer ?
#
loop_
_entity_poly.entity_id
_entity_poly.type
_entity_poly.pdbx_seq_one_letter_code
_entity_poly.pdbx_strand_id
1 'polypeptide(L)'
;MEGVAEAVSADLTNLIATIGENMVVRRFAKHTVSEGVVASYIHNAIAPDLGRIAVLVAIELAGDPDVLKDVGRKVAMHVAATQPLSLNVEDLNQEHVEREKSVLTEQAKESGKPLQVIEKMIEGRIRKFYEEVVLHKQAFVMNPDQTVEQLIEETAKTLGTPVKIVAFTRLALGEGVEKPVEDFAAEVASMTGGV
;
A
#
# COMPACT_ATOMS: atom_id res chain seq x y z
N MET A 1 10.59 22.29 13.97
CA MET A 1 9.36 21.58 13.57
C MET A 1 8.12 22.27 14.15
N GLU A 2 8.18 22.79 15.38
CA GLU A 2 7.06 23.48 16.06
C GLU A 2 6.43 24.61 15.23
N GLY A 3 7.24 25.55 14.70
CA GLY A 3 6.70 26.62 13.84
C GLY A 3 6.11 26.17 12.49
N VAL A 4 6.47 24.98 11.99
CA VAL A 4 5.85 24.42 10.77
C VAL A 4 4.48 23.83 11.10
N ALA A 5 4.35 23.16 12.24
CA ALA A 5 3.07 22.62 12.68
C ALA A 5 2.05 23.74 12.97
N GLU A 6 2.48 24.82 13.60
CA GLU A 6 1.65 26.01 13.84
C GLU A 6 1.18 26.64 12.52
N ALA A 7 2.08 26.82 11.55
CA ALA A 7 1.74 27.35 10.24
C ALA A 7 0.70 26.48 9.50
N VAL A 8 0.90 25.16 9.47
CA VAL A 8 -0.06 24.22 8.87
C VAL A 8 -1.42 24.27 9.57
N SER A 9 -1.43 24.37 10.90
CA SER A 9 -2.67 24.48 11.68
C SER A 9 -3.41 25.79 11.41
N ALA A 10 -2.69 26.90 11.27
CA ALA A 10 -3.27 28.19 10.94
C ALA A 10 -3.88 28.19 9.53
N ASP A 11 -3.14 27.66 8.54
CA ASP A 11 -3.63 27.53 7.17
C ASP A 11 -4.86 26.64 7.07
N LEU A 12 -4.86 25.51 7.79
CA LEU A 12 -6.01 24.61 7.85
C LEU A 12 -7.25 25.31 8.44
N THR A 13 -7.06 26.07 9.53
CA THR A 13 -8.15 26.83 10.16
C THR A 13 -8.73 27.87 9.21
N ASN A 14 -7.87 28.58 8.46
CA ASN A 14 -8.30 29.57 7.47
C ASN A 14 -9.08 28.91 6.32
N LEU A 15 -8.62 27.75 5.83
CA LEU A 15 -9.30 27.01 4.77
C LEU A 15 -10.66 26.49 5.23
N ILE A 16 -10.76 25.95 6.44
CA ILE A 16 -12.04 25.51 7.03
C ILE A 16 -13.01 26.70 7.11
N ALA A 17 -12.55 27.85 7.61
CA ALA A 17 -13.39 29.04 7.71
C ALA A 17 -13.85 29.56 6.33
N THR A 18 -13.01 29.41 5.29
CA THR A 18 -13.30 29.88 3.93
C THR A 18 -14.21 28.94 3.16
N ILE A 19 -13.98 27.63 3.26
CA ILE A 19 -14.67 26.60 2.46
C ILE A 19 -15.94 26.10 3.18
N GLY A 20 -15.94 26.11 4.51
CA GLY A 20 -17.08 25.65 5.32
C GLY A 20 -17.16 24.13 5.48
N GLU A 21 -16.12 23.39 5.07
CA GLU A 21 -16.03 21.93 5.25
C GLU A 21 -15.00 21.57 6.32
N ASN A 22 -15.22 20.44 7.01
CA ASN A 22 -14.25 19.90 7.95
C ASN A 22 -13.02 19.39 7.20
N MET A 23 -11.83 19.87 7.58
CA MET A 23 -10.56 19.46 6.97
C MET A 23 -9.59 19.02 8.06
N VAL A 24 -8.89 17.91 7.83
CA VAL A 24 -7.96 17.33 8.80
C VAL A 24 -6.71 16.82 8.07
N VAL A 25 -5.53 17.19 8.57
CA VAL A 25 -4.27 16.50 8.23
C VAL A 25 -4.22 15.19 9.01
N ARG A 26 -4.78 14.12 8.42
CA ARG A 26 -4.99 12.86 9.13
C ARG A 26 -3.72 12.03 9.32
N ARG A 27 -2.91 11.89 8.27
CA ARG A 27 -1.71 11.05 8.26
C ARG A 27 -0.72 11.55 7.21
N PHE A 28 0.55 11.38 7.50
CA PHE A 28 1.63 11.64 6.56
C PHE A 28 2.68 10.53 6.67
N ALA A 29 3.47 10.36 5.62
CA ALA A 29 4.62 9.47 5.61
C ALA A 29 5.77 10.16 4.91
N LYS A 30 6.99 9.86 5.35
CA LYS A 30 8.22 10.36 4.74
C LYS A 30 9.22 9.22 4.70
N HIS A 31 9.86 9.06 3.55
CA HIS A 31 11.03 8.21 3.40
C HIS A 31 12.27 9.05 3.10
N THR A 32 13.43 8.52 3.48
CA THR A 32 14.73 9.13 3.17
C THR A 32 15.71 8.00 2.97
N VAL A 33 16.57 8.14 1.96
CA VAL A 33 17.68 7.22 1.69
C VAL A 33 18.95 8.05 1.63
N SER A 34 20.05 7.55 2.17
CA SER A 34 21.35 8.24 2.14
C SER A 34 21.95 8.24 0.74
N GLU A 35 21.71 7.18 -0.02
CA GLU A 35 22.16 6.97 -1.39
C GLU A 35 21.10 6.15 -2.13
N GLY A 36 20.63 6.63 -3.28
CA GLY A 36 19.52 6.06 -4.04
C GLY A 36 18.43 7.09 -4.35
N VAL A 37 17.17 6.66 -4.45
CA VAL A 37 16.02 7.54 -4.77
C VAL A 37 14.78 7.18 -3.97
N VAL A 38 13.91 8.18 -3.75
CA VAL A 38 12.52 7.94 -3.34
C VAL A 38 11.64 8.26 -4.54
N ALA A 39 11.04 7.22 -5.13
CA ALA A 39 10.10 7.36 -6.23
C ALA A 39 8.66 7.49 -5.70
N SER A 40 7.80 8.14 -6.47
CA SER A 40 6.39 8.33 -6.12
C SER A 40 5.46 8.01 -7.28
N TYR A 41 4.23 7.61 -6.95
CA TYR A 41 3.14 7.46 -7.90
C TYR A 41 1.82 7.92 -7.28
N ILE A 42 1.06 8.69 -8.06
CA ILE A 42 -0.28 9.14 -7.68
C ILE A 42 -1.27 8.52 -8.66
N HIS A 43 -2.20 7.73 -8.11
CA HIS A 43 -3.27 7.11 -8.88
C HIS A 43 -4.54 7.97 -8.82
N ASN A 44 -5.24 8.06 -9.95
CA ASN A 44 -6.41 8.93 -10.14
C ASN A 44 -6.09 10.38 -9.73
N ALA A 45 -5.08 10.95 -10.38
CA ALA A 45 -4.67 12.33 -10.15
C ALA A 45 -5.80 13.29 -10.53
N ILE A 46 -6.09 14.23 -9.62
CA ILE A 46 -7.08 15.29 -9.78
C ILE A 46 -6.37 16.59 -10.21
N ALA A 47 -5.17 16.81 -9.69
CA ALA A 47 -4.28 17.92 -10.02
C ALA A 47 -2.81 17.45 -9.89
N PRO A 48 -1.81 18.25 -10.30
CA PRO A 48 -0.42 17.96 -9.98
C PRO A 48 -0.26 17.67 -8.49
N ASP A 49 0.38 16.54 -8.17
CA ASP A 49 0.63 16.07 -6.80
C ASP A 49 -0.61 15.80 -5.92
N LEU A 50 -1.81 15.70 -6.51
CA LEU A 50 -3.06 15.44 -5.81
C LEU A 50 -3.83 14.28 -6.45
N GLY A 51 -4.19 13.26 -5.67
CA GLY A 51 -5.01 12.14 -6.16
C GLY A 51 -5.59 11.29 -5.04
N ARG A 52 -6.29 10.21 -5.42
CA ARG A 52 -6.98 9.33 -4.45
C ARG A 52 -6.06 8.33 -3.76
N ILE A 53 -4.95 7.96 -4.40
CA ILE A 53 -3.94 7.09 -3.82
C ILE A 53 -2.57 7.69 -4.12
N ALA A 54 -1.73 7.79 -3.10
CA ALA A 54 -0.33 8.14 -3.22
C ALA A 54 0.54 6.98 -2.73
N VAL A 55 1.60 6.69 -3.46
CA VAL A 55 2.59 5.68 -3.09
C VAL A 55 3.97 6.30 -3.12
N LEU A 56 4.77 5.98 -2.10
CA LEU A 56 6.21 6.22 -2.05
C LEU A 56 6.94 4.88 -2.06
N VAL A 57 8.05 4.78 -2.79
CA VAL A 57 8.96 3.63 -2.80
C VAL A 57 10.38 4.16 -2.62
N ALA A 58 11.03 3.75 -1.54
CA ALA A 58 12.42 4.09 -1.24
C ALA A 58 13.33 2.97 -1.75
N ILE A 59 14.27 3.34 -2.63
CA ILE A 59 15.26 2.45 -3.20
C ILE A 59 16.63 2.96 -2.77
N GLU A 60 17.41 2.11 -2.12
CA GLU A 60 18.80 2.37 -1.78
C GLU A 60 19.74 1.87 -2.89
N LEU A 61 20.93 2.49 -2.90
CA LEU A 61 22.18 2.12 -3.59
C LEU A 61 22.53 2.96 -4.82
N ALA A 62 23.82 2.95 -5.15
CA ALA A 62 24.42 3.67 -6.28
C ALA A 62 23.96 3.08 -7.61
N GLY A 63 23.51 3.93 -8.52
CA GLY A 63 23.07 3.57 -9.87
C GLY A 63 22.65 4.83 -10.62
N ASP A 64 22.22 4.69 -11.86
CA ASP A 64 21.63 5.81 -12.60
C ASP A 64 20.32 6.23 -11.91
N PRO A 65 20.22 7.45 -11.33
CA PRO A 65 19.03 7.88 -10.60
C PRO A 65 17.77 7.89 -11.46
N ASP A 66 17.88 8.06 -12.77
CA ASP A 66 16.72 8.09 -13.66
C ASP A 66 16.20 6.67 -13.93
N VAL A 67 17.09 5.68 -14.03
CA VAL A 67 16.71 4.26 -14.06
C VAL A 67 16.03 3.86 -12.74
N LEU A 68 16.61 4.26 -11.60
CA LEU A 68 16.03 3.96 -10.28
C LEU A 68 14.66 4.63 -10.09
N LYS A 69 14.47 5.86 -10.56
CA LYS A 69 13.16 6.54 -10.52
C LYS A 69 12.13 5.83 -11.38
N ASP A 70 12.50 5.38 -12.58
CA ASP A 70 11.58 4.67 -13.47
C ASP A 70 11.13 3.33 -12.86
N VAL A 71 12.08 2.51 -12.39
CA VAL A 71 11.77 1.24 -11.71
C VAL A 71 10.98 1.49 -10.43
N GLY A 72 11.38 2.46 -9.61
CA GLY A 72 10.66 2.82 -8.39
C GLY A 72 9.22 3.30 -8.67
N ARG A 73 9.00 4.06 -9.75
CA ARG A 73 7.66 4.47 -10.17
C ARG A 73 6.82 3.28 -10.62
N LYS A 74 7.40 2.34 -11.37
CA LYS A 74 6.73 1.10 -11.79
C LYS A 74 6.32 0.24 -10.59
N VAL A 75 7.21 0.09 -9.60
CA VAL A 75 6.89 -0.58 -8.33
C VAL A 75 5.82 0.18 -7.55
N ALA A 76 5.87 1.52 -7.52
CA ALA A 76 4.85 2.32 -6.85
C ALA A 76 3.45 2.15 -7.48
N MET A 77 3.38 2.01 -8.81
CA MET A 77 2.15 1.66 -9.52
C MET A 77 1.64 0.27 -9.14
N HIS A 78 2.53 -0.71 -9.02
CA HIS A 78 2.19 -2.05 -8.57
C HIS A 78 1.63 -2.04 -7.14
N VAL A 79 2.32 -1.40 -6.20
CA VAL A 79 1.87 -1.26 -4.80
C VAL A 79 0.49 -0.57 -4.72
N ALA A 80 0.23 0.44 -5.57
CA ALA A 80 -1.07 1.11 -5.61
C ALA A 80 -2.21 0.14 -5.94
N ALA A 81 -1.95 -0.83 -6.82
CA ALA A 81 -2.90 -1.83 -7.29
C ALA A 81 -3.03 -3.05 -6.36
N THR A 82 -1.91 -3.58 -5.83
CA THR A 82 -1.89 -4.88 -5.11
C THR A 82 -1.94 -4.75 -3.60
N GLN A 83 -1.70 -3.57 -3.03
CA GLN A 83 -1.78 -3.31 -1.58
C GLN A 83 -0.98 -4.32 -0.72
N PRO A 84 0.31 -4.56 -1.03
CA PRO A 84 1.14 -5.48 -0.24
C PRO A 84 1.18 -5.03 1.23
N LEU A 85 1.22 -6.02 2.13
CA LEU A 85 1.28 -5.80 3.57
C LEU A 85 2.73 -5.65 4.06
N SER A 86 3.71 -6.18 3.33
CA SER A 86 5.12 -6.09 3.68
C SER A 86 6.04 -6.12 2.46
N LEU A 87 7.32 -5.79 2.68
CA LEU A 87 8.37 -5.97 1.69
C LEU A 87 8.75 -7.44 1.55
N ASN A 88 9.10 -8.07 2.68
CA ASN A 88 9.54 -9.45 2.77
C ASN A 88 8.63 -10.26 3.70
N VAL A 89 8.78 -11.59 3.67
CA VAL A 89 7.98 -12.51 4.51
C VAL A 89 8.28 -12.27 5.99
N GLU A 90 9.53 -11.96 6.31
CA GLU A 90 10.03 -11.72 7.67
C GLU A 90 9.45 -10.44 8.28
N ASP A 91 9.07 -9.48 7.43
CA ASP A 91 8.49 -8.19 7.83
C ASP A 91 6.97 -8.27 8.06
N LEU A 92 6.34 -9.42 7.78
CA LEU A 92 4.91 -9.60 8.02
C LEU A 92 4.61 -9.65 9.53
N ASN A 93 3.47 -9.05 9.91
CA ASN A 93 2.92 -9.25 11.24
C ASN A 93 2.60 -10.74 11.43
N GLN A 94 3.32 -11.39 12.35
CA GLN A 94 3.17 -12.82 12.63
C GLN A 94 1.76 -13.18 13.09
N GLU A 95 1.04 -12.27 13.75
CA GLU A 95 -0.36 -12.50 14.13
C GLU A 95 -1.26 -12.70 12.90
N HIS A 96 -0.98 -12.02 11.79
CA HIS A 96 -1.73 -12.21 10.54
C HIS A 96 -1.40 -13.57 9.92
N VAL A 97 -0.12 -13.95 9.92
CA VAL A 97 0.34 -15.24 9.38
C VAL A 97 -0.25 -16.40 10.17
N GLU A 98 -0.24 -16.33 11.50
CA GLU A 98 -0.80 -17.36 12.37
C GLU A 98 -2.31 -17.47 12.23
N ARG A 99 -3.02 -16.33 12.15
CA ARG A 99 -4.46 -16.31 11.92
C ARG A 99 -4.81 -16.97 10.59
N GLU A 100 -4.11 -16.59 9.52
CA GLU A 100 -4.33 -17.18 8.19
C GLU A 100 -4.03 -18.68 8.21
N LYS A 101 -2.92 -19.09 8.81
CA LYS A 101 -2.55 -20.52 8.95
C LYS A 101 -3.60 -21.31 9.72
N SER A 102 -4.19 -20.73 10.77
CA SER A 102 -5.27 -21.37 11.53
C SER A 102 -6.50 -21.60 10.65
N VAL A 103 -6.95 -20.57 9.93
CA VAL A 103 -8.09 -20.65 9.01
C VAL A 103 -7.84 -21.72 7.94
N LEU A 104 -6.66 -21.72 7.32
CA LEU A 104 -6.29 -22.69 6.30
C LEU A 104 -6.23 -24.12 6.84
N THR A 105 -5.78 -24.29 8.07
CA THR A 105 -5.71 -25.60 8.75
C THR A 105 -7.10 -26.14 9.03
N GLU A 106 -8.02 -25.31 9.51
CA GLU A 106 -9.41 -25.68 9.77
C GLU A 106 -10.11 -26.13 8.48
N GLN A 107 -10.03 -25.32 7.42
CA GLN A 107 -10.56 -25.66 6.09
C GLN A 107 -9.98 -26.96 5.53
N ALA A 108 -8.69 -27.23 5.78
CA ALA A 108 -8.05 -28.43 5.27
C ALA A 108 -8.45 -29.69 6.06
N LYS A 109 -8.72 -29.59 7.37
CA LYS A 109 -9.22 -30.70 8.19
C LYS A 109 -10.61 -31.15 7.78
N GLU A 110 -11.47 -30.21 7.36
CA GLU A 110 -12.82 -30.51 6.84
C GLU A 110 -12.80 -31.27 5.50
N SER A 111 -11.66 -31.34 4.81
CA SER A 111 -11.56 -31.98 3.49
C SER A 111 -11.58 -33.51 3.51
N GLY A 112 -11.46 -34.14 4.68
CA GLY A 112 -11.46 -35.61 4.84
C GLY A 112 -10.26 -36.33 4.20
N LYS A 113 -9.23 -35.60 3.78
CA LYS A 113 -8.03 -36.16 3.14
C LYS A 113 -7.02 -36.72 4.16
N PRO A 114 -6.09 -37.60 3.74
CA PRO A 114 -5.00 -38.05 4.62
C PRO A 114 -4.14 -36.89 5.13
N LEU A 115 -3.61 -37.00 6.35
CA LEU A 115 -2.81 -35.96 7.03
C LEU A 115 -1.66 -35.43 6.16
N GLN A 116 -0.91 -36.31 5.49
CA GLN A 116 0.19 -35.92 4.61
C GLN A 116 -0.26 -35.05 3.42
N VAL A 117 -1.49 -35.24 2.94
CA VAL A 117 -2.07 -34.41 1.87
C VAL A 117 -2.53 -33.07 2.43
N ILE A 118 -3.10 -33.06 3.64
CA ILE A 118 -3.52 -31.85 4.35
C ILE A 118 -2.32 -30.93 4.61
N GLU A 119 -1.19 -31.47 5.09
CA GLU A 119 0.04 -30.71 5.34
C GLU A 119 0.55 -30.02 4.07
N LYS A 120 0.65 -30.77 2.96
CA LYS A 120 1.05 -30.20 1.65
C LYS A 120 0.07 -29.15 1.13
N MET A 121 -1.23 -29.31 1.41
CA MET A 121 -2.24 -28.32 1.03
C MET A 121 -2.07 -27.02 1.81
N ILE A 122 -1.82 -27.09 3.12
CA ILE A 122 -1.59 -25.91 3.97
C ILE A 122 -0.33 -25.18 3.51
N GLU A 123 0.76 -25.90 3.28
CA GLU A 123 2.02 -25.32 2.79
C GLU A 123 1.83 -24.56 1.47
N GLY A 124 1.16 -25.17 0.49
CA GLY A 124 0.87 -24.53 -0.80
C GLY A 124 0.00 -23.28 -0.66
N ARG A 125 -0.99 -23.29 0.23
CA ARG A 125 -1.86 -22.13 0.47
C ARG A 125 -1.16 -21.00 1.20
N ILE A 126 -0.29 -21.31 2.18
CA ILE A 126 0.54 -20.31 2.84
C ILE A 126 1.54 -19.68 1.86
N ARG A 127 2.15 -20.48 0.99
CA ARG A 127 2.99 -19.95 -0.08
C ARG A 127 2.22 -18.97 -0.97
N LYS A 128 1.01 -19.35 -1.39
CA LYS A 128 0.14 -18.46 -2.19
C LYS A 128 -0.22 -17.18 -1.44
N PHE A 129 -0.50 -17.27 -0.14
CA PHE A 129 -0.74 -16.09 0.70
C PHE A 129 0.45 -15.13 0.66
N TYR A 130 1.69 -15.63 0.78
CA TYR A 130 2.88 -14.77 0.64
C TYR A 130 2.99 -14.15 -0.75
N GLU A 131 2.71 -14.90 -1.82
CA GLU A 131 2.67 -14.38 -3.19
C GLU A 131 1.60 -13.29 -3.38
N GLU A 132 0.57 -13.23 -2.52
CA GLU A 132 -0.48 -12.21 -2.54
C GLU A 132 -0.18 -10.99 -1.67
N VAL A 133 0.55 -11.12 -0.55
CA VAL A 133 0.71 -10.02 0.42
C VAL A 133 2.14 -9.48 0.58
N VAL A 134 3.15 -10.17 0.06
CA VAL A 134 4.56 -9.76 0.18
C VAL A 134 5.03 -9.17 -1.14
N LEU A 135 5.42 -7.89 -1.15
CA LEU A 135 5.77 -7.16 -2.37
C LEU A 135 6.77 -7.93 -3.24
N HIS A 136 7.87 -8.41 -2.66
CA HIS A 136 8.90 -9.12 -3.42
C HIS A 136 8.42 -10.43 -4.06
N LYS A 137 7.42 -11.08 -3.46
CA LYS A 137 6.88 -12.36 -3.95
C LYS A 137 5.70 -12.19 -4.93
N GLN A 138 5.14 -10.99 -5.02
CA GLN A 138 4.05 -10.70 -5.94
C GLN A 138 4.52 -10.76 -7.40
N ALA A 139 3.68 -11.36 -8.26
CA ALA A 139 3.81 -11.25 -9.70
C ALA A 139 3.61 -9.79 -10.13
N PHE A 140 4.54 -9.26 -10.92
CA PHE A 140 4.57 -7.86 -11.24
C PHE A 140 3.43 -7.48 -12.19
N VAL A 141 2.60 -6.50 -11.81
CA VAL A 141 1.35 -6.17 -12.52
C VAL A 141 1.57 -5.79 -13.99
N MET A 142 2.71 -5.17 -14.34
CA MET A 142 3.00 -4.81 -15.74
C MET A 142 3.66 -5.95 -16.53
N ASN A 143 4.25 -6.93 -15.85
CA ASN A 143 4.81 -8.13 -16.46
C ASN A 143 4.64 -9.32 -15.49
N PRO A 144 3.49 -10.04 -15.55
CA PRO A 144 3.19 -11.12 -14.62
C PRO A 144 4.09 -12.36 -14.74
N ASP A 145 4.91 -12.44 -15.80
CA ASP A 145 5.88 -13.53 -15.99
C ASP A 145 7.08 -13.44 -15.02
N GLN A 146 7.22 -12.31 -14.32
CA GLN A 146 8.24 -12.12 -13.29
C GLN A 146 7.67 -11.54 -11.99
N THR A 147 8.35 -11.78 -10.88
CA THR A 147 8.06 -11.15 -9.59
C THR A 147 8.69 -9.77 -9.49
N VAL A 148 8.27 -8.98 -8.50
CA VAL A 148 8.93 -7.69 -8.19
C VAL A 148 10.39 -7.91 -7.77
N GLU A 149 10.70 -8.98 -7.04
CA GLU A 149 12.08 -9.37 -6.72
C GLU A 149 12.93 -9.59 -7.98
N GLN A 150 12.41 -10.34 -8.95
CA GLN A 150 13.10 -10.58 -10.22
C GLN A 150 13.32 -9.28 -11.01
N LEU A 151 12.33 -8.38 -11.06
CA LEU A 151 12.48 -7.07 -11.68
C LEU A 151 13.65 -6.27 -11.07
N ILE A 152 13.79 -6.30 -9.74
CA ILE A 152 14.87 -5.60 -9.03
C ILE A 152 16.22 -6.27 -9.28
N GLU A 153 16.28 -7.60 -9.30
CA GLU A 153 17.50 -8.34 -9.64
C GLU A 153 17.96 -8.08 -11.08
N GLU A 154 17.03 -8.05 -12.04
CA GLU A 154 17.32 -7.69 -13.44
C GLU A 154 17.87 -6.27 -13.54
N THR A 155 17.23 -5.32 -12.85
CA THR A 155 17.70 -3.93 -12.79
C THR A 155 19.11 -3.83 -12.23
N ALA A 156 19.40 -4.56 -11.14
CA ALA A 156 20.73 -4.62 -10.54
C ALA A 156 21.78 -5.18 -11.51
N LYS A 157 21.44 -6.24 -12.26
CA LYS A 157 22.32 -6.82 -13.30
C LYS A 157 22.60 -5.82 -14.42
N THR A 158 21.59 -5.05 -14.86
CA THR A 158 21.76 -4.02 -15.90
C THR A 158 22.64 -2.87 -15.43
N LEU A 159 22.51 -2.42 -14.19
CA LEU A 159 23.29 -1.33 -13.63
C LEU A 159 24.70 -1.75 -13.20
N GLY A 160 24.93 -3.05 -12.98
CA GLY A 160 26.18 -3.56 -12.43
C GLY A 160 26.37 -3.21 -10.94
N THR A 161 25.31 -2.75 -10.29
CA THR A 161 25.28 -2.36 -8.88
C THR A 161 24.09 -3.02 -8.19
N PRO A 162 24.19 -3.33 -6.88
CA PRO A 162 23.04 -3.87 -6.16
C PRO A 162 21.93 -2.81 -6.11
N VAL A 163 20.67 -3.25 -6.15
CA VAL A 163 19.48 -2.40 -6.02
C VAL A 163 18.58 -3.01 -4.96
N LYS A 164 18.08 -2.19 -4.03
CA LYS A 164 17.25 -2.68 -2.92
C LYS A 164 16.09 -1.74 -2.64
N ILE A 165 14.88 -2.28 -2.61
CA ILE A 165 13.72 -1.56 -2.04
C ILE A 165 13.82 -1.67 -0.52
N VAL A 166 13.84 -0.53 0.18
CA VAL A 166 13.98 -0.50 1.65
C VAL A 166 12.71 -0.09 2.37
N ALA A 167 11.81 0.61 1.69
CA ALA A 167 10.51 0.95 2.23
C ALA A 167 9.52 1.23 1.11
N PHE A 168 8.24 1.02 1.39
CA PHE A 168 7.16 1.63 0.63
C PHE A 168 6.10 2.17 1.59
N THR A 169 5.29 3.11 1.11
CA THR A 169 4.07 3.50 1.80
C THR A 169 2.99 3.79 0.78
N ARG A 170 1.79 3.30 1.06
CA ARG A 170 0.58 3.60 0.29
C ARG A 170 -0.40 4.33 1.19
N LEU A 171 -0.90 5.46 0.73
CA LEU A 171 -1.98 6.21 1.37
C LEU A 171 -3.15 6.30 0.40
N ALA A 172 -4.29 5.71 0.75
CA ALA A 172 -5.54 5.88 0.01
C ALA A 172 -6.53 6.81 0.75
N LEU A 173 -7.23 7.65 0.01
CA LEU A 173 -8.29 8.50 0.55
C LEU A 173 -9.40 7.63 1.17
N GLY A 174 -9.83 7.98 2.39
CA GLY A 174 -10.89 7.28 3.12
C GLY A 174 -10.50 5.94 3.74
N GLU A 175 -9.28 5.45 3.57
CA GLU A 175 -8.84 4.18 4.15
C GLU A 175 -8.96 4.19 5.69
N GLY A 176 -9.73 3.27 6.26
CA GLY A 176 -10.01 3.21 7.70
C GLY A 176 -10.90 4.34 8.21
N VAL A 177 -11.69 4.99 7.34
CA VAL A 177 -12.78 5.89 7.72
C VAL A 177 -14.10 5.22 7.35
N GLU A 178 -14.98 5.03 8.32
CA GLU A 178 -16.33 4.58 8.05
C GLU A 178 -17.10 5.68 7.33
N LYS A 179 -17.66 5.37 6.16
CA LYS A 179 -18.55 6.28 5.45
C LYS A 179 -19.97 6.05 5.95
N PRO A 180 -20.60 7.02 6.65
CA PRO A 180 -22.00 6.89 6.99
C PRO A 180 -22.84 6.78 5.71
N VAL A 181 -23.79 5.85 5.70
CA VAL A 181 -24.77 5.72 4.61
C VAL A 181 -25.91 6.67 4.94
N GLU A 182 -26.01 7.75 4.20
CA GLU A 182 -27.08 8.73 4.35
C GLU A 182 -28.23 8.39 3.39
N ASP A 183 -29.45 8.27 3.94
CA ASP A 183 -30.68 8.17 3.16
C ASP A 183 -31.26 9.58 2.97
N PHE A 184 -30.95 10.16 1.81
CA PHE A 184 -31.40 11.49 1.44
C PHE A 184 -32.93 11.62 1.45
N ALA A 185 -33.67 10.55 1.12
CA ALA A 185 -35.12 10.60 1.13
C ALA A 185 -35.67 10.65 2.56
N ALA A 186 -35.07 9.89 3.48
CA ALA A 186 -35.40 9.94 4.90
C ALA A 186 -35.05 11.30 5.52
N GLU A 187 -33.90 11.89 5.16
CA GLU A 187 -33.50 13.23 5.60
C GLU A 187 -34.52 14.29 5.14
N VAL A 188 -34.87 14.31 3.84
CA VAL A 188 -35.85 15.26 3.29
C VAL A 188 -37.24 15.08 3.92
N ALA A 189 -37.68 13.84 4.15
CA ALA A 189 -38.94 13.55 4.82
C ALA A 189 -38.95 14.08 6.26
N SER A 190 -37.84 13.95 6.98
CA SER A 190 -37.72 14.43 8.37
C SER A 190 -37.77 15.96 8.48
N MET A 191 -37.30 16.69 7.45
CA MET A 191 -37.32 18.16 7.42
C MET A 191 -38.66 18.75 6.96
N THR A 192 -39.48 17.99 6.22
CA THR A 192 -40.74 18.47 5.61
C THR A 192 -42.01 17.96 6.32
N GLY A 193 -41.93 16.91 7.15
CA GLY A 193 -43.07 16.33 7.88
C GLY A 193 -43.54 17.09 9.14
N GLY A 194 -43.11 18.34 9.34
CA GLY A 194 -43.40 19.16 10.52
C GLY A 194 -44.40 20.30 10.30
N VAL A 195 -45.21 20.28 9.23
CA VAL A 195 -46.33 21.22 9.01
C VAL A 195 -47.65 20.47 8.96
#